data_AF-A0A7G7UG56-F1
#
_entry.id   AF-A0A7G7UG56-F1
#
_cell.length_a   1.000
_cell.length_b   1.000
_cell.length_c   1.000
_cell.angle_alpha   90.00
_cell.angle_beta   90.00
_cell.angle_gamma   90.00
#
_symmetry.space_group_name_H-M   'P 1'
#
loop_
_entity.id
_entity.type
_entity.pdbx_description
1 polymer ?
#
loop_
_entity_poly.entity_id
_entity_poly.type
_entity_poly.pdbx_seq_one_letter_code
_entity_poly.pdbx_strand_id
1 'polypeptide(L)'
;MKVTSEEKEQLSTAIDRMNEGLDVFIQFYNESEIDEPLIQFEDDTADLMKQARDLYGQEKLNEKLNTIIKQILSISLSEEGEKE
;
A
#
# COMPACT_ATOMS: atom_id res chain seq x y z
N MET A 1 7.70 18.29 40.33
CA MET A 1 6.47 19.10 40.49
C MET A 1 5.69 18.53 41.67
N LYS A 2 5.17 19.36 42.57
CA LYS A 2 4.19 18.90 43.57
C LYS A 2 2.83 19.12 42.93
N VAL A 3 2.09 18.04 42.70
CA VAL A 3 0.76 18.05 42.11
C VAL A 3 -0.27 17.71 43.18
N THR A 4 -1.45 18.31 43.07
CA THR A 4 -2.62 17.91 43.86
C THR A 4 -3.06 16.50 43.46
N SER A 5 -3.87 15.87 44.31
CA SER A 5 -4.41 14.53 44.03
C SER A 5 -5.24 14.50 42.73
N GLU A 6 -5.98 15.57 42.45
CA GLU A 6 -6.78 15.74 41.23
C GLU A 6 -5.89 15.88 39.99
N GLU A 7 -4.87 16.73 40.04
CA GLU A 7 -3.88 16.86 38.95
C GLU A 7 -3.13 15.54 38.70
N LYS A 8 -2.88 14.76 39.75
CA LYS A 8 -2.25 13.43 39.64
C LYS A 8 -3.16 12.44 38.92
N GLU A 9 -4.46 12.45 39.21
CA GLU A 9 -5.44 11.58 38.56
C GLU A 9 -5.60 11.95 37.08
N GLN A 10 -5.74 13.24 36.78
CA GLN A 10 -5.79 13.74 35.41
C GLN A 10 -4.53 13.39 34.62
N LEU A 11 -3.35 13.48 35.26
CA LEU A 11 -2.09 13.07 34.65
C LEU A 11 -2.05 11.56 34.40
N SER A 12 -2.53 10.74 35.34
CA SER A 12 -2.63 9.29 35.15
C SER A 12 -3.50 8.95 33.95
N THR A 13 -4.70 9.52 33.86
CA THR A 13 -5.61 9.31 32.73
C THR A 13 -5.01 9.77 31.40
N ALA A 14 -4.26 10.88 31.40
CA ALA A 14 -3.56 11.35 30.21
C ALA A 14 -2.45 10.37 29.77
N ILE A 15 -1.71 9.79 30.72
CA ILE A 15 -0.70 8.76 30.46
C ILE A 15 -1.34 7.49 29.91
N ASP A 16 -2.45 7.05 30.49
CA ASP A 16 -3.16 5.85 30.03
C ASP A 16 -3.61 6.01 28.57
N ARG A 17 -4.24 7.14 28.24
CA ARG A 17 -4.63 7.46 26.86
C ARG A 17 -3.45 7.57 25.90
N MET A 18 -2.32 8.09 26.38
CA MET A 18 -1.10 8.16 25.59
C MET A 18 -0.56 6.75 25.29
N ASN A 19 -0.56 5.86 26.28
CA ASN A 19 -0.13 4.47 26.10
C ASN A 19 -1.07 3.72 25.14
N GLU A 20 -2.38 3.85 25.30
CA GLU A 20 -3.36 3.30 24.36
C GLU A 20 -3.15 3.85 22.94
N GLY A 21 -2.89 5.14 22.82
CA GLY A 21 -2.56 5.77 21.53
C GLY A 21 -1.31 5.17 20.90
N LEU A 22 -0.25 4.95 21.70
CA LEU A 22 0.99 4.33 21.23
C LEU A 22 0.78 2.88 20.78
N ASP A 23 -0.05 2.11 21.47
CA ASP A 23 -0.39 0.75 21.05
C ASP A 23 -1.08 0.74 19.68
N VAL A 24 -2.00 1.70 19.43
CA VAL A 24 -2.63 1.87 18.11
C VAL A 24 -1.59 2.27 17.05
N PHE A 25 -0.64 3.15 17.35
CA PHE A 25 0.44 3.48 16.42
C PHE A 25 1.31 2.27 16.06
N ILE A 26 1.65 1.43 17.05
CA ILE A 26 2.42 0.20 16.82
C ILE A 26 1.62 -0.77 15.96
N GLN A 27 0.32 -0.93 16.24
CA GLN A 27 -0.56 -1.75 15.43
C GLN A 27 -0.57 -1.27 13.99
N PHE A 28 -0.78 0.02 13.74
CA PHE A 28 -0.72 0.57 12.39
C PHE A 28 0.63 0.36 11.74
N TYR A 29 1.74 0.53 12.44
CA TYR A 29 3.06 0.26 11.87
C TYR A 29 3.23 -1.21 11.45
N ASN A 30 2.77 -2.15 12.27
CA ASN A 30 2.86 -3.58 11.97
C ASN A 30 1.91 -4.00 10.84
N GLU A 31 0.75 -3.35 10.73
CA GLU A 31 -0.24 -3.56 9.66
C GLU A 31 0.06 -2.76 8.40
N SER A 32 0.98 -1.81 8.47
CA SER A 32 1.39 -1.00 7.33
C SER A 32 2.19 -1.90 6.38
N GLU A 33 1.59 -2.20 5.24
CA GLU A 33 2.33 -2.72 4.10
C GLU A 33 2.94 -1.55 3.33
N ILE A 34 4.12 -1.78 2.75
CA ILE A 34 4.69 -0.83 1.81
C ILE A 34 3.75 -0.78 0.61
N ASP A 35 3.14 0.39 0.36
CA ASP A 35 2.35 0.65 -0.84
C ASP A 35 3.28 0.78 -2.05
N GLU A 36 3.92 -0.34 -2.40
CA GLU A 36 4.73 -0.46 -3.60
C GLU A 36 3.81 -0.94 -4.73
N PRO A 37 3.55 -0.11 -5.76
CA PRO A 37 2.73 -0.53 -6.87
C PRO A 37 3.41 -1.69 -7.59
N LEU A 38 2.63 -2.73 -7.93
CA LEU A 38 3.12 -3.90 -8.69
C LEU A 38 3.92 -3.52 -9.94
N ILE A 39 3.59 -2.37 -10.54
CA ILE A 39 4.30 -1.79 -11.68
C ILE A 39 4.41 -0.28 -11.47
N GLN A 40 5.63 0.24 -11.43
CA GLN A 40 5.89 1.67 -11.59
C GLN A 40 5.92 2.00 -13.07
N PHE A 41 4.99 2.83 -13.52
CA PHE A 41 4.97 3.32 -14.90
C PHE A 41 5.80 4.59 -15.02
N GLU A 42 6.59 4.70 -16.09
CA GLU A 42 7.14 5.98 -16.53
C GLU A 42 6.01 6.95 -16.90
N ASP A 43 6.25 8.26 -16.78
CA ASP A 43 5.24 9.29 -17.00
C ASP A 43 4.54 9.17 -18.37
N ASP A 44 5.31 8.91 -19.42
CA ASP A 44 4.80 8.72 -20.79
C ASP A 44 3.85 7.52 -20.88
N THR A 45 4.18 6.43 -20.17
CA THR A 45 3.34 5.23 -20.14
C THR A 45 2.08 5.47 -19.32
N ALA A 46 2.19 6.19 -18.20
CA ALA A 46 1.04 6.57 -17.37
C ALA A 46 0.05 7.44 -18.15
N ASP A 47 0.52 8.36 -18.98
CA ASP A 47 -0.34 9.22 -19.80
C ASP A 47 -1.04 8.47 -20.93
N LEU A 48 -0.35 7.52 -21.57
CA LEU A 48 -0.99 6.60 -22.52
C LEU A 48 -2.04 5.72 -21.84
N MET A 49 -1.78 5.28 -20.62
CA MET A 49 -2.74 4.48 -19.83
C MET A 49 -3.98 5.29 -19.46
N LYS A 50 -3.83 6.57 -19.10
CA LYS A 50 -4.97 7.47 -18.87
C LYS A 50 -5.82 7.62 -20.13
N GLN A 51 -5.20 7.90 -21.28
CA GLN A 51 -5.91 8.02 -22.56
C GLN A 51 -6.62 6.72 -22.94
N ALA A 52 -5.97 5.57 -22.76
CA ALA A 52 -6.57 4.27 -23.02
C ALA A 52 -7.74 3.98 -22.07
N ARG A 53 -7.64 4.38 -20.80
CA ARG A 53 -8.73 4.24 -19.83
C ARG A 53 -9.93 5.07 -20.23
N ASP A 54 -9.72 6.30 -20.67
CA ASP A 54 -10.79 7.20 -21.08
C ASP A 54 -11.48 6.71 -22.37
N LEU A 55 -10.74 6.05 -23.27
CA LEU A 55 -11.28 5.55 -24.53
C LEU A 55 -11.99 4.19 -24.41
N TYR A 56 -11.42 3.25 -23.63
CA TYR A 56 -11.90 1.86 -23.56
C TYR A 56 -12.69 1.55 -22.28
N GLY A 57 -12.58 2.40 -21.25
CA GLY A 57 -13.06 2.12 -19.91
C GLY A 57 -12.06 1.29 -19.10
N GLN A 58 -12.08 1.48 -17.78
CA GLN A 58 -11.11 0.88 -16.87
C GLN A 58 -11.14 -0.65 -16.88
N GLU A 59 -12.32 -1.28 -16.89
CA GLU A 59 -12.43 -2.75 -16.87
C GLU A 59 -11.81 -3.41 -18.11
N LYS A 60 -12.12 -2.90 -19.31
CA LYS A 60 -11.59 -3.44 -20.56
C LYS A 60 -10.09 -3.19 -20.70
N LEU A 61 -9.60 -2.04 -20.23
CA LEU A 61 -8.17 -1.76 -20.18
C LEU A 61 -7.46 -2.78 -19.28
N ASN A 62 -7.99 -3.00 -18.07
CA ASN A 62 -7.42 -3.95 -17.11
C ASN A 62 -7.39 -5.38 -17.66
N GLU A 63 -8.49 -5.85 -18.26
CA GLU A 63 -8.54 -7.19 -18.87
C GLU A 63 -7.47 -7.37 -19.95
N LYS A 64 -7.35 -6.38 -20.83
CA LYS A 64 -6.41 -6.42 -21.95
C LYS A 64 -4.95 -6.38 -21.47
N LEU A 65 -4.63 -5.49 -20.53
CA LEU A 65 -3.28 -5.40 -19.97
C LEU A 65 -2.90 -6.66 -19.21
N ASN A 66 -3.79 -7.18 -18.36
CA ASN A 66 -3.53 -8.43 -17.64
C ASN A 66 -3.28 -9.59 -18.59
N THR A 67 -4.03 -9.66 -19.70
CA THR A 67 -3.82 -10.68 -20.73
C THR A 67 -2.43 -10.56 -21.37
N ILE A 68 -2.03 -9.34 -21.77
CA ILE A 68 -0.73 -9.07 -22.39
C ILE A 68 0.42 -9.36 -21.41
N ILE A 69 0.35 -8.81 -20.19
CA ILE A 69 1.36 -9.01 -19.16
C ILE A 69 1.49 -10.50 -18.82
N LYS A 70 0.37 -11.20 -18.64
CA LYS A 70 0.38 -12.65 -18.38
C LYS A 70 1.02 -13.43 -19.53
N GLN A 71 0.70 -13.11 -20.78
CA GLN A 71 1.31 -13.78 -21.94
C GLN A 71 2.82 -13.60 -21.96
N ILE A 72 3.30 -12.37 -21.79
CA ILE A 72 4.73 -12.04 -21.81
C ILE A 72 5.44 -12.73 -20.64
N LEU A 73 4.95 -12.56 -19.41
CA LEU A 73 5.55 -13.16 -18.22
C LEU A 73 5.50 -14.68 -18.25
N SER A 74 4.44 -15.29 -18.78
CA SER A 74 4.35 -16.76 -18.88
C SER A 74 5.43 -17.31 -19.80
N ILE A 75 5.75 -16.62 -20.89
CA ILE A 75 6.84 -17.03 -21.80
C ILE A 75 8.19 -16.85 -21.09
N SER A 76 8.46 -15.67 -20.55
CA SER A 76 9.76 -15.36 -19.93
C SER A 76 10.07 -16.22 -18.70
N LEU A 77 9.09 -16.47 -17.84
CA LEU A 77 9.26 -17.31 -16.64
C LEU A 77 9.34 -18.80 -16.98
N SER A 78 8.73 -19.24 -18.10
CA SER A 78 8.86 -20.63 -18.56
C SER A 78 10.25 -20.91 -19.18
N GLU A 79 10.88 -19.90 -19.80
CA GLU A 79 12.25 -20.02 -20.32
C GLU A 79 13.34 -19.98 -19.23
N GLU A 80 13.07 -19.32 -18.10
CA GLU A 80 13.99 -19.29 -16.94
C GLU A 80 13.83 -20.51 -16.03
N GLY A 81 12.63 -21.09 -15.92
CA GLY A 81 12.37 -22.31 -15.14
C GLY A 81 12.96 -23.61 -15.73
N GLU A 82 13.38 -23.61 -17.00
CA GLU A 82 14.10 -24.75 -17.63
C GLU A 82 15.63 -24.65 -17.49
N LYS A 83 16.16 -23.58 -16.87
CA LYS A 83 17.60 -23.38 -16.66
C LYS A 83 18.08 -23.70 -15.23
N GLU A 84 17.22 -24.22 -14.36
CA GLU A 84 17.60 -24.77 -13.05
C GLU A 84 17.67 -26.31 -13.04
#